data_AF-A0AAW7VND6-F1
#
_entry.id   AF-A0AAW7VND6-F1
#
_cell.length_a   1.000
_cell.length_b   1.000
_cell.length_c   1.000
_cell.angle_alpha   90.00
_cell.angle_beta   90.00
_cell.angle_gamma   90.00
#
_symmetry.space_group_name_H-M   'P 1'
#
loop_
_entity.id
_entity.type
_entity.pdbx_description
1 polymer ?
#
loop_
_entity_poly.entity_id
_entity_poly.type
_entity_poly.pdbx_seq_one_letter_code
_entity_poly.pdbx_strand_id
1 'polypeptide(L)'
;MTTPEMSIEHLIEQGHLHRETAGKHRGQWDRFEEIPNGRNGPAVESQVTTFITMFGGRLEHAAITYLCTAAELNLTPEELSRLQLISGSEFRADAELATRRTIDIVVVDRNDDLPASRGRNHFRPVVGVEGKYGAWVNGGNGFCAHTSEEDRRPDGYLPYSNQAICYPHGCIDGRLNSGQGVKFVWLGEGRSDPDDVGPWGRKGLHPGDMGKIPGFEEAYDLQKQVMGIWKPATWSGLAAAIRAEIGGPEVEAIAQFLRVGGPSAS
;
A
#
# COMPACT_ATOMS: atom_id res chain seq x y z
N MET A 1 28.94 14.41 18.13
CA MET A 1 28.35 13.09 18.45
C MET A 1 28.08 12.42 17.13
N THR A 2 28.69 11.26 16.88
CA THR A 2 28.38 10.42 15.71
C THR A 2 26.95 9.93 15.86
N THR A 3 26.10 10.18 14.87
CA THR A 3 24.77 9.57 14.80
C THR A 3 24.97 8.05 14.88
N PRO A 4 24.32 7.34 15.81
CA PRO A 4 24.38 5.89 15.86
C PRO A 4 24.02 5.34 14.49
N GLU A 5 24.81 4.39 13.97
CA GLU A 5 24.46 3.68 12.75
C GLU A 5 23.15 2.94 13.01
N MET A 6 22.11 3.28 12.25
CA MET A 6 20.77 2.79 12.50
C MET A 6 20.62 1.43 11.83
N SER A 7 20.77 0.36 12.62
CA SER A 7 20.56 -1.01 12.16
C SER A 7 19.11 -1.48 12.39
N ILE A 8 18.71 -2.53 11.67
CA ILE A 8 17.41 -3.17 11.90
C ILE A 8 17.34 -3.78 13.29
N GLU A 9 18.43 -4.37 13.79
CA GLU A 9 18.49 -4.86 15.17
C GLU A 9 18.24 -3.76 16.19
N HIS A 10 18.86 -2.58 16.03
CA HIS A 10 18.63 -1.44 16.92
C HIS A 10 17.14 -1.04 16.92
N LEU A 11 16.52 -0.92 15.74
CA LEU A 11 15.11 -0.56 15.63
C LEU A 11 14.18 -1.64 16.24
N ILE A 12 14.53 -2.92 16.17
CA ILE A 12 13.83 -4.01 16.87
C ILE A 12 13.99 -3.87 18.39
N GLU A 13 15.20 -3.59 18.87
CA GLU A 13 15.49 -3.43 20.31
C GLU A 13 14.77 -2.23 20.91
N GLN A 14 14.62 -1.14 20.16
CA GLN A 14 13.80 0.02 20.55
C GLN A 14 12.28 -0.23 20.42
N GLY A 15 11.85 -1.41 19.95
CA GLY A 15 10.45 -1.75 19.77
C GLY A 15 9.76 -1.01 18.61
N HIS A 16 10.54 -0.44 17.69
CA HIS A 16 10.02 0.23 16.49
C HIS A 16 9.65 -0.77 15.39
N LEU A 17 10.28 -1.95 15.35
CA LEU A 17 10.01 -2.99 14.37
C LEU A 17 9.62 -4.33 15.04
N HIS A 18 8.69 -5.06 14.43
CA HIS A 18 8.35 -6.43 14.80
C HIS A 18 9.50 -7.38 14.43
N ARG A 19 10.10 -8.03 15.44
CA ARG A 19 11.20 -8.98 15.23
C ARG A 19 10.85 -10.10 14.25
N GLU A 20 9.65 -10.65 14.35
CA GLU A 20 9.21 -11.76 13.49
C GLU A 20 9.10 -11.30 12.03
N THR A 21 8.39 -10.20 11.78
CA THR A 21 8.20 -9.66 10.42
C THR A 21 9.53 -9.21 9.82
N ALA A 22 10.34 -8.46 10.56
CA ALA A 22 11.68 -8.10 10.11
C ALA A 22 12.53 -9.34 9.77
N GLY A 23 12.44 -10.41 10.57
CA GLY A 23 13.13 -11.67 10.34
C GLY A 23 12.77 -12.35 9.01
N LYS A 24 11.53 -12.23 8.53
CA LYS A 24 11.10 -12.72 7.20
C LYS A 24 11.89 -12.05 6.05
N HIS A 25 12.42 -10.85 6.28
CA HIS A 25 13.13 -10.03 5.30
C HIS A 25 14.63 -9.91 5.59
N ARG A 26 15.21 -10.80 6.41
CA ARG A 26 16.61 -10.73 6.83
C ARG A 26 17.62 -10.59 5.70
N GLY A 27 17.37 -11.24 4.56
CA GLY A 27 18.23 -11.14 3.37
C GLY A 27 18.25 -9.78 2.69
N GLN A 28 17.44 -8.82 3.17
CA GLN A 28 17.34 -7.45 2.64
C GLN A 28 17.70 -6.40 3.70
N TRP A 29 18.14 -6.79 4.91
CA TRP A 29 18.41 -5.85 6.00
C TRP A 29 19.44 -4.79 5.63
N ASP A 30 20.58 -5.19 5.05
CA ASP A 30 21.60 -4.24 4.58
C ASP A 30 20.99 -3.10 3.74
N ARG A 31 20.00 -3.44 2.90
CA ARG A 31 19.31 -2.44 2.07
C ARG A 31 18.39 -1.52 2.88
N PHE A 32 17.69 -2.06 3.88
CA PHE A 32 16.86 -1.26 4.78
C PHE A 32 17.70 -0.44 5.77
N GLU A 33 18.95 -0.79 6.01
CA GLU A 33 19.88 -0.04 6.87
C GLU A 33 20.59 1.06 6.08
N GLU A 34 20.96 0.80 4.83
CA GLU A 34 21.59 1.79 3.96
C GLU A 34 20.77 3.07 3.84
N ILE A 35 19.44 2.96 3.70
CA ILE A 35 18.58 4.07 3.31
C ILE A 35 18.31 5.06 4.47
N PRO A 36 17.95 4.64 5.70
CA PRO A 36 17.90 5.53 6.88
C PRO A 36 19.24 6.20 7.18
N ASN A 37 20.35 5.54 6.82
CA ASN A 37 21.71 6.08 6.97
C ASN A 37 22.15 6.97 5.79
N GLY A 38 21.28 7.24 4.82
CA GLY A 38 21.55 8.10 3.67
C GLY A 38 22.60 7.55 2.70
N ARG A 39 22.84 6.23 2.73
CA ARG A 39 23.77 5.53 1.85
C ARG A 39 22.92 4.87 0.74
N ASN A 40 23.29 5.09 -0.53
CA ASN A 40 22.59 4.67 -1.76
C ASN A 40 21.34 5.48 -2.19
N GLY A 41 21.09 5.46 -3.51
CA GLY A 41 20.06 6.22 -4.23
C GLY A 41 18.62 5.93 -3.76
N PRO A 42 17.60 6.52 -4.42
CA PRO A 42 16.21 6.47 -3.94
C PRO A 42 15.75 5.02 -3.72
N ALA A 43 15.10 4.78 -2.57
CA ALA A 43 14.50 3.48 -2.29
C ALA A 43 13.47 3.15 -3.36
N VAL A 44 13.38 1.88 -3.77
CA VAL A 44 12.29 1.47 -4.67
C VAL A 44 11.01 1.39 -3.85
N GLU A 45 9.89 1.81 -4.42
CA GLU A 45 8.55 1.80 -3.81
C GLU A 45 8.24 0.53 -3.01
N SER A 46 8.52 -0.65 -3.59
CA SER A 46 8.31 -1.95 -2.96
C SER A 46 9.14 -2.15 -1.68
N GLN A 47 10.29 -1.50 -1.57
CA GLN A 47 11.13 -1.55 -0.36
C GLN A 47 10.52 -0.70 0.74
N VAL A 48 9.99 0.48 0.40
CA VAL A 48 9.36 1.33 1.41
C VAL A 48 8.07 0.71 1.93
N THR A 49 7.22 0.20 1.03
CA THR A 49 5.99 -0.46 1.44
C THR A 49 6.26 -1.71 2.26
N THR A 50 7.29 -2.51 1.89
CA THR A 50 7.73 -3.65 2.70
C THR A 50 8.24 -3.20 4.08
N PHE A 51 9.06 -2.16 4.16
CA PHE A 51 9.61 -1.67 5.42
C PHE A 51 8.52 -1.21 6.40
N ILE A 52 7.48 -0.54 5.91
CA ILE A 52 6.33 -0.12 6.72
C ILE A 52 5.63 -1.31 7.37
N THR A 53 5.52 -2.44 6.68
CA THR A 53 4.90 -3.66 7.25
C THR A 53 5.70 -4.28 8.37
N MET A 54 6.96 -3.86 8.56
CA MET A 54 7.78 -4.27 9.70
C MET A 54 7.56 -3.42 10.94
N PHE A 55 6.87 -2.28 10.84
CA PHE A 55 6.63 -1.39 11.98
C PHE A 55 5.96 -2.14 13.13
N GLY A 56 6.39 -1.85 14.36
CA GLY A 56 5.82 -2.38 15.58
C GLY A 56 5.54 -1.30 16.62
N GLY A 57 4.79 -1.67 17.65
CA GLY A 57 4.49 -0.81 18.79
C GLY A 57 3.88 0.53 18.39
N ARG A 58 4.44 1.63 18.92
CA ARG A 58 3.93 2.99 18.66
C ARG A 58 4.09 3.42 17.19
N LEU A 59 5.07 2.87 16.48
CA LEU A 59 5.32 3.22 15.08
C LEU A 59 4.25 2.64 14.16
N GLU A 60 3.89 1.38 14.39
CA GLU A 60 2.76 0.74 13.70
C GLU A 60 1.45 1.46 14.02
N HIS A 61 1.22 1.76 15.31
CA HIS A 61 0.01 2.44 15.74
C HIS A 61 -0.17 3.82 15.08
N ALA A 62 0.89 4.61 14.98
CA ALA A 62 0.86 5.91 14.28
C ALA A 62 0.52 5.75 12.79
N ALA A 63 1.11 4.76 12.12
CA ALA A 63 0.85 4.48 10.72
C ALA A 63 -0.59 4.00 10.47
N ILE A 64 -1.09 3.06 11.28
CA ILE A 64 -2.48 2.58 11.22
C ILE A 64 -3.45 3.73 11.45
N THR A 65 -3.24 4.52 12.50
CA THR A 65 -4.11 5.66 12.84
C THR A 65 -4.18 6.65 11.68
N TYR A 66 -3.04 6.99 11.07
CA TYR A 66 -2.99 7.85 9.90
C TYR A 66 -3.77 7.27 8.72
N LEU A 67 -3.54 5.99 8.38
CA LEU A 67 -4.19 5.34 7.24
C LEU A 67 -5.71 5.18 7.44
N CYS A 68 -6.15 4.80 8.64
CA CYS A 68 -7.56 4.70 8.97
C CYS A 68 -8.25 6.08 8.97
N THR A 69 -7.58 7.12 9.46
CA THR A 69 -8.09 8.50 9.40
C THR A 69 -8.22 8.97 7.96
N ALA A 70 -7.20 8.74 7.13
CA ALA A 70 -7.25 9.07 5.70
C ALA A 70 -8.36 8.30 4.98
N ALA A 71 -8.60 7.05 5.38
CA ALA A 71 -9.71 6.22 4.91
C ALA A 71 -11.10 6.65 5.42
N GLU A 72 -11.18 7.73 6.21
CA GLU A 72 -12.41 8.25 6.84
C GLU A 72 -13.07 7.22 7.79
N LEU A 73 -12.25 6.39 8.45
CA LEU A 73 -12.72 5.45 9.47
C LEU A 73 -12.62 6.11 10.86
N ASN A 74 -13.78 6.22 11.52
CA ASN A 74 -13.88 6.71 12.90
C ASN A 74 -13.78 5.52 13.86
N LEU A 75 -12.56 5.01 14.06
CA LEU A 75 -12.31 3.89 14.97
C LEU A 75 -12.00 4.39 16.37
N THR A 76 -12.47 3.66 17.37
CA THR A 76 -12.10 3.85 18.77
C THR A 76 -10.64 3.42 19.01
N PRO A 77 -9.99 3.91 20.09
CA PRO A 77 -8.64 3.45 20.46
C PRO A 77 -8.55 1.92 20.64
N GLU A 78 -9.61 1.30 21.17
CA GLU A 78 -9.69 -0.16 21.34
C GLU A 78 -9.74 -0.89 19.99
N GLU A 79 -10.52 -0.40 19.02
CA GLU A 79 -10.53 -0.94 17.67
C GLU A 79 -9.17 -0.79 16.99
N LEU A 80 -8.54 0.39 17.07
CA LEU A 80 -7.21 0.64 16.51
C LEU A 80 -6.14 -0.29 17.10
N SER A 81 -6.24 -0.62 18.40
CA SER A 81 -5.26 -1.48 19.09
C SER A 81 -5.25 -2.93 18.62
N ARG A 82 -6.32 -3.38 17.95
CA ARG A 82 -6.45 -4.73 17.39
C ARG A 82 -5.96 -4.84 15.95
N LEU A 83 -5.69 -3.71 15.32
CA LEU A 83 -5.25 -3.67 13.93
C LEU A 83 -3.73 -3.88 13.83
N GLN A 84 -3.31 -4.44 12.70
CA GLN A 84 -1.91 -4.63 12.35
C GLN A 84 -1.69 -4.31 10.87
N LEU A 85 -0.44 -3.99 10.51
CA LEU A 85 -0.01 -3.80 9.13
C LEU A 85 0.61 -5.10 8.60
N ILE A 86 0.16 -5.53 7.43
CA ILE A 86 0.78 -6.64 6.70
C ILE A 86 0.99 -6.26 5.23
N SER A 87 1.94 -6.93 4.58
CA SER A 87 2.11 -6.79 3.14
C SER A 87 0.96 -7.46 2.39
N GLY A 88 0.59 -6.98 1.21
CA GLY A 88 -0.41 -7.68 0.41
C GLY A 88 0.05 -9.06 -0.07
N SER A 89 1.36 -9.32 -0.10
CA SER A 89 1.90 -10.67 -0.36
C SER A 89 1.63 -11.63 0.80
N GLU A 90 1.76 -11.16 2.04
CA GLU A 90 1.39 -11.92 3.23
C GLU A 90 -0.13 -12.14 3.29
N PHE A 91 -0.91 -11.10 3.05
CA PHE A 91 -2.37 -11.20 2.96
C PHE A 91 -2.83 -12.22 1.90
N ARG A 92 -2.19 -12.22 0.72
CA ARG A 92 -2.47 -13.21 -0.33
C ARG A 92 -2.12 -14.63 0.12
N ALA A 93 -1.00 -14.82 0.82
CA ALA A 93 -0.59 -16.14 1.29
C ALA A 93 -1.62 -16.77 2.27
N ASP A 94 -2.42 -15.93 2.93
CA ASP A 94 -3.56 -16.33 3.77
C ASP A 94 -4.81 -16.73 2.96
N ALA A 95 -4.96 -16.23 1.72
CA ALA A 95 -6.18 -16.29 0.91
C ALA A 95 -6.44 -17.58 0.12
N GLU A 96 -5.48 -18.51 0.04
CA GLU A 96 -5.52 -19.67 -0.90
C GLU A 96 -5.64 -19.32 -2.41
N LEU A 97 -5.63 -18.04 -2.80
CA LEU A 97 -5.78 -17.60 -4.18
C LEU A 97 -4.45 -17.60 -4.98
N ALA A 98 -4.55 -17.98 -6.26
CA ALA A 98 -3.41 -18.11 -7.18
C ALA A 98 -3.01 -16.83 -7.92
N THR A 99 -3.71 -15.71 -7.74
CA THR A 99 -3.38 -14.47 -8.47
C THR A 99 -2.00 -13.94 -8.07
N ARG A 100 -1.14 -13.67 -9.06
CA ARG A 100 0.21 -13.16 -8.80
C ARG A 100 0.22 -11.71 -8.32
N ARG A 101 -0.90 -11.00 -8.42
CA ARG A 101 -1.00 -9.57 -8.08
C ARG A 101 -1.34 -9.38 -6.61
N THR A 102 -0.81 -8.31 -6.03
CA THR A 102 -1.03 -7.92 -4.64
C THR A 102 -1.16 -6.40 -4.56
N ILE A 103 -1.99 -5.92 -3.65
CA ILE A 103 -1.90 -4.54 -3.16
C ILE A 103 -0.64 -4.40 -2.29
N ASP A 104 -0.12 -3.20 -2.10
CA ASP A 104 1.15 -3.04 -1.39
C ASP A 104 1.02 -3.35 0.11
N ILE A 105 0.09 -2.69 0.80
CA ILE A 105 -0.11 -2.80 2.25
C ILE A 105 -1.59 -3.06 2.54
N VAL A 106 -1.85 -3.84 3.59
CA VAL A 106 -3.21 -4.05 4.12
C VAL A 106 -3.21 -3.78 5.62
N VAL A 107 -4.11 -2.93 6.08
CA VAL A 107 -4.49 -2.83 7.49
C VAL A 107 -5.52 -3.92 7.75
N VAL A 108 -5.24 -4.81 8.69
CA VAL A 108 -6.10 -5.95 9.00
C VAL A 108 -6.46 -6.01 10.47
N ASP A 109 -7.65 -6.48 10.76
CA ASP A 109 -8.05 -6.98 12.07
C ASP A 109 -7.66 -8.46 12.14
N ARG A 110 -6.92 -8.84 13.18
CA ARG A 110 -6.38 -10.19 13.35
C ARG A 110 -7.40 -11.04 14.09
N ASN A 111 -7.89 -12.10 13.45
CA ASN A 111 -8.78 -13.06 14.11
C ASN A 111 -7.97 -14.10 14.89
N ASP A 112 -7.50 -13.72 16.09
CA ASP A 112 -6.65 -14.55 16.95
C ASP A 112 -7.30 -15.84 17.47
N ASP A 113 -8.63 -15.96 17.34
CA ASP A 113 -9.37 -17.17 17.75
C ASP A 113 -9.15 -18.35 16.78
N LEU A 114 -8.48 -18.13 15.64
CA LEU A 114 -8.21 -19.16 14.64
C LEU A 114 -6.74 -19.63 14.67
N PRO A 115 -6.46 -20.94 14.76
CA PRO A 115 -5.08 -21.45 14.69
C PRO A 115 -4.44 -21.15 13.33
N ALA A 116 -3.22 -20.61 13.34
CA ALA A 116 -2.47 -20.24 12.13
C ALA A 116 -2.29 -21.45 11.19
N SER A 117 -2.93 -21.39 10.02
CA SER A 117 -2.74 -22.32 8.90
C SER A 117 -3.13 -21.63 7.59
N ARG A 118 -2.46 -21.95 6.48
CA ARG A 118 -2.79 -21.39 5.15
C ARG A 118 -4.29 -21.59 4.82
N GLY A 119 -4.90 -20.60 4.17
CA GLY A 119 -6.25 -20.70 3.60
C GLY A 119 -7.42 -20.50 4.55
N ARG A 120 -7.18 -20.07 5.78
CA ARG A 120 -8.26 -19.90 6.78
C ARG A 120 -8.82 -18.50 6.91
N ASN A 121 -8.32 -17.54 6.11
CA ASN A 121 -8.74 -16.14 6.17
C ASN A 121 -8.54 -15.54 7.57
N HIS A 122 -7.34 -15.71 8.16
CA HIS A 122 -7.01 -15.20 9.51
C HIS A 122 -7.09 -13.70 9.60
N PHE A 123 -6.86 -13.03 8.46
CA PHE A 123 -6.86 -11.59 8.39
C PHE A 123 -8.16 -11.09 7.78
N ARG A 124 -8.84 -10.21 8.52
CA ARG A 124 -9.97 -9.44 8.00
C ARG A 124 -9.45 -8.08 7.54
N PRO A 125 -9.46 -7.78 6.23
CA PRO A 125 -8.98 -6.49 5.76
C PRO A 125 -9.93 -5.36 6.19
N VAL A 126 -9.34 -4.24 6.59
CA VAL A 126 -10.05 -3.00 6.95
C VAL A 126 -9.72 -1.90 5.94
N VAL A 127 -8.44 -1.75 5.60
CA VAL A 127 -7.95 -0.78 4.60
C VAL A 127 -6.96 -1.46 3.66
N GLY A 128 -7.18 -1.35 2.36
CA GLY A 128 -6.17 -1.65 1.34
C GLY A 128 -5.42 -0.37 0.94
N VAL A 129 -4.10 -0.43 0.83
CA VAL A 129 -3.26 0.73 0.50
C VAL A 129 -2.37 0.42 -0.69
N GLU A 130 -2.52 1.21 -1.75
CA GLU A 130 -1.56 1.23 -2.85
C GLU A 130 -0.59 2.40 -2.64
N GLY A 131 0.70 2.09 -2.55
CA GLY A 131 1.76 3.08 -2.43
C GLY A 131 2.29 3.45 -3.81
N LYS A 132 2.49 4.74 -4.09
CA LYS A 132 3.13 5.20 -5.33
C LYS A 132 4.10 6.34 -5.09
N TYR A 133 5.30 6.23 -5.64
CA TYR A 133 6.23 7.36 -5.73
C TYR A 133 6.41 7.82 -7.16
N GLY A 134 5.41 8.53 -7.68
CA GLY A 134 5.49 9.03 -9.05
C GLY A 134 5.28 7.96 -10.14
N ALA A 135 5.27 6.67 -9.78
CA ALA A 135 5.12 5.55 -10.71
C ALA A 135 3.75 5.52 -11.39
N TRP A 136 3.72 4.94 -12.59
CA TRP A 136 2.49 4.69 -13.34
C TRP A 136 1.70 3.53 -12.71
N VAL A 137 0.39 3.59 -12.87
CA VAL A 137 -0.53 2.51 -12.48
C VAL A 137 -0.32 1.33 -13.44
N ASN A 138 -0.13 0.13 -12.89
CA ASN A 138 -0.05 -1.07 -13.72
C ASN A 138 -1.42 -1.39 -14.34
N GLY A 139 -1.44 -1.77 -15.62
CA GLY A 139 -2.67 -2.09 -16.34
C GLY A 139 -2.43 -2.88 -17.61
N GLY A 140 -3.52 -3.28 -18.26
CA GLY A 140 -3.51 -4.07 -19.49
C GLY A 140 -4.88 -4.59 -19.90
N ASN A 141 -4.98 -5.15 -21.10
CA ASN A 141 -6.15 -5.92 -21.53
C ASN A 141 -6.27 -7.20 -20.70
N GLY A 142 -7.46 -7.46 -20.16
CA GLY A 142 -7.67 -8.61 -19.26
C GLY A 142 -6.99 -8.43 -17.90
N PHE A 143 -6.74 -7.18 -17.48
CA PHE A 143 -6.06 -6.95 -16.21
C PHE A 143 -6.92 -7.36 -15.01
N CYS A 144 -8.21 -7.00 -14.93
CA CYS A 144 -9.02 -7.49 -13.82
C CYS A 144 -9.45 -8.95 -14.07
N ALA A 145 -9.46 -9.76 -13.02
CA ALA A 145 -9.96 -11.14 -13.06
C ALA A 145 -11.46 -11.26 -13.41
N HIS A 146 -12.20 -10.15 -13.36
CA HIS A 146 -13.62 -10.07 -13.74
C HIS A 146 -13.85 -9.93 -15.25
N THR A 147 -12.80 -9.74 -16.06
CA THR A 147 -12.98 -9.79 -17.53
C THR A 147 -12.92 -11.25 -17.97
N SER A 148 -14.04 -11.77 -18.44
CA SER A 148 -14.19 -13.11 -19.00
C SER A 148 -14.01 -13.09 -20.53
N GLU A 149 -13.90 -14.27 -21.16
CA GLU A 149 -13.95 -14.39 -22.62
C GLU A 149 -15.25 -13.84 -23.22
N GLU A 150 -16.33 -13.82 -22.45
CA GLU A 150 -17.63 -13.28 -22.87
C GLU A 150 -17.60 -11.75 -22.98
N ASP A 151 -16.69 -11.09 -22.24
CA ASP A 151 -16.46 -9.65 -22.30
C ASP A 151 -15.50 -9.25 -23.44
N ARG A 152 -15.03 -10.23 -24.23
CA ARG A 152 -14.11 -9.98 -25.34
C ARG A 152 -14.81 -9.16 -26.42
N ARG A 153 -14.20 -8.04 -26.77
CA ARG A 153 -14.69 -7.12 -27.79
C ARG A 153 -14.64 -7.76 -29.19
N PRO A 154 -15.42 -7.24 -30.16
CA PRO A 154 -15.40 -7.73 -31.56
C PRO A 154 -14.02 -7.66 -32.23
N ASP A 155 -13.12 -6.81 -31.74
CA ASP A 155 -11.72 -6.69 -32.19
C ASP A 155 -10.81 -7.78 -31.62
N GLY A 156 -11.36 -8.70 -30.82
CA GLY A 156 -10.64 -9.84 -30.24
C GLY A 156 -9.89 -9.52 -28.96
N TYR A 157 -10.00 -8.32 -28.37
CA TYR A 157 -9.31 -7.97 -27.12
C TYR A 157 -10.26 -8.00 -25.91
N LEU A 158 -9.74 -8.42 -24.75
CA LEU A 158 -10.43 -8.24 -23.47
C LEU A 158 -10.43 -6.75 -23.08
N PRO A 159 -11.40 -6.28 -22.28
CA PRO A 159 -11.43 -4.90 -21.81
C PRO A 159 -10.11 -4.52 -21.10
N TYR A 160 -9.64 -3.31 -21.34
CA TYR A 160 -8.50 -2.76 -20.62
C TYR A 160 -8.91 -2.46 -19.17
N SER A 161 -8.03 -2.70 -18.22
CA SER A 161 -8.21 -2.28 -16.83
C SER A 161 -6.85 -2.04 -16.16
N ASN A 162 -6.86 -1.46 -14.96
CA ASN A 162 -5.64 -1.15 -14.20
C ASN A 162 -5.86 -1.37 -12.70
N GLN A 163 -4.80 -1.26 -11.89
CA GLN A 163 -4.87 -1.48 -10.43
C GLN A 163 -5.91 -0.62 -9.73
N ALA A 164 -6.04 0.65 -10.13
CA ALA A 164 -6.98 1.59 -9.52
C ALA A 164 -8.44 1.12 -9.67
N ILE A 165 -8.77 0.49 -10.80
CA ILE A 165 -10.09 -0.12 -11.03
C ILE A 165 -10.17 -1.49 -10.37
N CYS A 166 -9.14 -2.31 -10.55
CA CYS A 166 -9.14 -3.73 -10.25
C CYS A 166 -9.13 -4.03 -8.74
N TYR A 167 -8.38 -3.28 -7.96
CA TYR A 167 -8.18 -3.61 -6.54
C TYR A 167 -9.44 -3.37 -5.70
N PRO A 168 -10.16 -2.23 -5.81
CA PRO A 168 -11.35 -1.99 -5.02
C PRO A 168 -12.54 -2.90 -5.34
N HIS A 169 -12.50 -3.60 -6.48
CA HIS A 169 -13.50 -4.59 -6.89
C HIS A 169 -13.13 -6.02 -6.47
N GLY A 170 -12.09 -6.20 -5.66
CA GLY A 170 -11.69 -7.51 -5.14
C GLY A 170 -11.14 -8.47 -6.19
N CYS A 171 -10.66 -7.98 -7.34
CA CYS A 171 -10.10 -8.90 -8.37
C CYS A 171 -8.81 -9.61 -7.89
N ILE A 172 -8.14 -9.09 -6.84
CA ILE A 172 -6.96 -9.72 -6.23
C ILE A 172 -7.31 -10.65 -5.06
N ASP A 173 -8.36 -10.33 -4.32
CA ASP A 173 -8.92 -11.11 -3.23
C ASP A 173 -10.34 -10.60 -2.98
N GLY A 174 -11.33 -11.48 -2.96
CA GLY A 174 -12.73 -11.10 -2.78
C GLY A 174 -13.00 -10.40 -1.44
N ARG A 175 -12.15 -10.63 -0.42
CA ARG A 175 -12.19 -9.94 0.88
C ARG A 175 -11.74 -8.49 0.77
N LEU A 176 -10.84 -8.17 -0.17
CA LEU A 176 -10.41 -6.80 -0.48
C LEU A 176 -11.38 -6.16 -1.47
N ASN A 177 -12.65 -6.05 -1.09
CA ASN A 177 -13.68 -5.46 -1.92
C ASN A 177 -14.36 -4.29 -1.20
N SER A 178 -14.41 -3.14 -1.87
CA SER A 178 -15.04 -1.92 -1.35
C SER A 178 -16.53 -2.09 -1.07
N GLY A 179 -17.22 -2.92 -1.85
CA GLY A 179 -18.62 -3.31 -1.60
C GLY A 179 -18.82 -4.15 -0.33
N GLN A 180 -17.75 -4.71 0.23
CA GLN A 180 -17.77 -5.42 1.52
C GLN A 180 -17.35 -4.52 2.70
N GLY A 181 -17.18 -3.22 2.47
CA GLY A 181 -16.86 -2.24 3.51
C GLY A 181 -15.36 -1.96 3.69
N VAL A 182 -14.48 -2.64 2.94
CA VAL A 182 -13.05 -2.32 2.94
C VAL A 182 -12.82 -0.94 2.34
N LYS A 183 -12.00 -0.13 3.01
CA LYS A 183 -11.61 1.19 2.49
C LYS A 183 -10.31 1.11 1.70
N PHE A 184 -10.10 2.08 0.82
CA PHE A 184 -8.94 2.10 -0.04
C PHE A 184 -8.22 3.44 0.08
N VAL A 185 -6.92 3.39 0.31
CA VAL A 185 -6.05 4.57 0.41
C VAL A 185 -5.02 4.54 -0.70
N TRP A 186 -4.89 5.66 -1.40
CA TRP A 186 -3.82 5.86 -2.36
C TRP A 186 -2.74 6.71 -1.70
N LEU A 187 -1.60 6.10 -1.39
CA LEU A 187 -0.51 6.72 -0.65
C LEU A 187 0.55 7.23 -1.65
N GLY A 188 0.50 8.53 -1.94
CA GLY A 188 1.29 9.15 -3.01
C GLY A 188 2.22 10.28 -2.57
N GLU A 189 2.88 10.89 -3.55
CA GLU A 189 3.62 12.14 -3.40
C GLU A 189 2.71 13.36 -3.62
N GLY A 190 3.12 14.52 -3.12
CA GLY A 190 2.42 15.78 -3.38
C GLY A 190 1.46 16.20 -2.26
N ARG A 191 0.41 16.96 -2.62
CA ARG A 191 -0.66 17.36 -1.71
C ARG A 191 -1.72 16.28 -1.69
N SER A 192 -2.45 16.13 -0.58
CA SER A 192 -3.56 15.17 -0.46
C SER A 192 -4.79 15.50 -1.31
N ASP A 193 -4.60 16.20 -2.43
CA ASP A 193 -5.59 16.42 -3.47
C ASP A 193 -5.67 15.14 -4.33
N PRO A 194 -6.86 14.58 -4.58
CA PRO A 194 -7.03 13.44 -5.48
C PRO A 194 -6.37 13.62 -6.85
N ASP A 195 -6.33 14.84 -7.39
CA ASP A 195 -5.74 15.12 -8.71
C ASP A 195 -4.19 15.14 -8.68
N ASP A 196 -3.58 15.36 -7.51
CA ASP A 196 -2.12 15.40 -7.32
C ASP A 196 -1.55 14.04 -6.89
N VAL A 197 -2.27 13.31 -6.03
CA VAL A 197 -1.82 12.07 -5.41
C VAL A 197 -2.35 10.84 -6.14
N GLY A 198 -3.59 10.91 -6.63
CA GLY A 198 -4.32 9.76 -7.12
C GLY A 198 -3.72 9.14 -8.38
N PRO A 199 -4.21 7.96 -8.77
CA PRO A 199 -3.93 7.38 -10.09
C PRO A 199 -4.53 8.20 -11.25
N TRP A 200 -5.23 9.29 -10.93
CA TRP A 200 -5.98 10.12 -11.85
C TRP A 200 -5.04 11.16 -12.46
N GLY A 201 -4.96 11.22 -13.78
CA GLY A 201 -3.99 12.07 -14.49
C GLY A 201 -2.98 11.23 -15.28
N ARG A 202 -1.77 11.76 -15.52
CA ARG A 202 -0.74 11.11 -16.37
C ARG A 202 -0.09 9.85 -15.75
N LYS A 203 -0.64 9.30 -14.67
CA LYS A 203 -0.13 8.07 -14.04
C LYS A 203 -1.04 6.88 -14.30
N GLY A 204 -2.35 7.09 -14.45
CA GLY A 204 -3.34 6.09 -14.86
C GLY A 204 -3.84 6.34 -16.27
N LEU A 205 -5.12 6.05 -16.54
CA LEU A 205 -5.74 6.39 -17.82
C LEU A 205 -5.95 7.89 -17.93
N HIS A 206 -5.47 8.49 -19.02
CA HIS A 206 -5.55 9.92 -19.28
C HIS A 206 -6.28 10.20 -20.61
N PRO A 207 -7.10 11.27 -20.77
CA PRO A 207 -7.83 11.54 -22.01
C PRO A 207 -6.98 11.56 -23.29
N GLY A 208 -5.70 11.93 -23.17
CA GLY A 208 -4.72 11.90 -24.27
C GLY A 208 -4.38 10.50 -24.79
N ASP A 209 -4.84 9.44 -24.14
CA ASP A 209 -4.66 8.04 -24.57
C ASP A 209 -5.89 7.49 -25.30
N MET A 210 -6.95 8.29 -25.41
CA MET A 210 -8.15 7.96 -26.16
C MET A 210 -7.81 7.62 -27.62
N GLY A 211 -8.36 6.50 -28.10
CA GLY A 211 -8.08 5.97 -29.44
C GLY A 211 -6.76 5.18 -29.59
N LYS A 212 -5.90 5.13 -28.57
CA LYS A 212 -4.64 4.34 -28.60
C LYS A 212 -4.78 2.93 -28.03
N ILE A 213 -5.76 2.72 -27.15
CA ILE A 213 -5.94 1.47 -26.40
C ILE A 213 -7.37 0.93 -26.64
N PRO A 214 -7.53 -0.31 -27.14
CA PRO A 214 -8.84 -0.96 -27.22
C PRO A 214 -9.49 -1.07 -25.83
N GLY A 215 -10.74 -0.65 -25.70
CA GLY A 215 -11.46 -0.64 -24.41
C GLY A 215 -11.15 0.56 -23.52
N PHE A 216 -10.39 1.55 -24.01
CA PHE A 216 -10.02 2.73 -23.22
C PHE A 216 -11.21 3.49 -22.65
N GLU A 217 -12.23 3.78 -23.46
CA GLU A 217 -13.35 4.63 -23.05
C GLU A 217 -14.10 4.05 -21.85
N GLU A 218 -14.45 2.76 -21.93
CA GLU A 218 -15.08 2.02 -20.83
C GLU A 218 -14.17 1.95 -19.60
N ALA A 219 -12.89 1.63 -19.79
CA ALA A 219 -11.93 1.57 -18.70
C ALA A 219 -11.74 2.94 -18.02
N TYR A 220 -11.73 4.01 -18.81
CA TYR A 220 -11.60 5.38 -18.33
C TYR A 220 -12.86 5.84 -17.59
N ASP A 221 -14.04 5.45 -18.05
CA ASP A 221 -15.30 5.68 -17.34
C ASP A 221 -15.37 4.93 -16.02
N LEU A 222 -14.96 3.66 -16.00
CA LEU A 222 -14.82 2.87 -14.77
C LEU A 222 -13.79 3.51 -13.83
N GLN A 223 -12.65 3.96 -14.37
CA GLN A 223 -11.63 4.66 -13.61
C GLN A 223 -12.23 5.88 -12.88
N LYS A 224 -13.00 6.71 -13.60
CA LYS A 224 -13.69 7.88 -13.04
C LYS A 224 -14.68 7.50 -11.94
N GLN A 225 -15.42 6.40 -12.10
CA GLN A 225 -16.38 5.94 -11.10
C GLN A 225 -15.69 5.47 -9.81
N VAL A 226 -14.57 4.76 -9.91
CA VAL A 226 -13.83 4.29 -8.73
C VAL A 226 -12.99 5.38 -8.06
N MET A 227 -12.89 6.58 -8.66
CA MET A 227 -12.12 7.69 -8.06
C MET A 227 -12.57 8.00 -6.64
N GLY A 228 -13.88 8.01 -6.40
CA GLY A 228 -14.45 8.29 -5.08
C GLY A 228 -14.19 7.21 -4.03
N ILE A 229 -13.73 6.01 -4.43
CA ILE A 229 -13.43 4.91 -3.51
C ILE A 229 -12.06 5.09 -2.87
N TRP A 230 -11.07 5.58 -3.64
CA TRP A 230 -9.73 5.81 -3.16
C TRP A 230 -9.64 7.13 -2.40
N LYS A 231 -9.14 7.07 -1.17
CA LYS A 231 -8.85 8.25 -0.36
C LYS A 231 -7.38 8.64 -0.50
N PRO A 232 -7.07 9.91 -0.81
CA PRO A 232 -5.70 10.34 -0.98
C PRO A 232 -4.99 10.43 0.38
N ALA A 233 -3.77 9.90 0.44
CA ALA A 233 -2.85 10.06 1.55
C ALA A 233 -1.45 10.38 0.99
N THR A 234 -0.57 10.93 1.82
CA THR A 234 0.77 11.33 1.38
C THR A 234 1.86 10.71 2.24
N TRP A 235 2.99 10.38 1.63
CA TRP A 235 4.18 9.93 2.35
C TRP A 235 4.65 10.97 3.39
N SER A 236 4.51 12.26 3.07
CA SER A 236 4.82 13.37 3.98
C SER A 236 3.85 13.44 5.15
N GLY A 237 2.55 13.20 4.93
CA GLY A 237 1.54 13.13 5.99
C GLY A 237 1.78 11.96 6.94
N LEU A 238 2.08 10.76 6.40
CA LEU A 238 2.45 9.60 7.21
C LEU A 238 3.69 9.88 8.06
N ALA A 239 4.74 10.44 7.45
CA ALA A 239 5.95 10.83 8.16
C ALA A 239 5.68 11.87 9.27
N ALA A 240 4.79 12.83 9.04
CA ALA A 240 4.41 13.82 10.05
C ALA A 240 3.63 13.19 11.21
N ALA A 241 2.70 12.26 10.94
CA ALA A 241 1.97 11.54 11.97
C ALA A 241 2.91 10.72 12.88
N ILE A 242 3.87 10.02 12.27
CA ILE A 242 4.89 9.25 12.98
C ILE A 242 5.77 10.15 13.88
N ARG A 243 6.20 11.30 13.36
CA ARG A 243 6.97 12.28 14.14
C ARG A 243 6.21 12.81 15.34
N ALA A 244 4.92 13.13 15.15
CA ALA A 244 4.08 13.68 16.20
C ALA A 244 3.87 12.69 17.36
N GLU A 245 3.81 11.39 17.04
CA GLU A 245 3.61 10.35 18.05
C GLU A 245 4.89 10.05 18.84
N ILE A 246 6.02 9.80 18.17
CA ILE A 246 7.19 9.17 18.82
C ILE A 246 8.34 10.15 19.07
N GLY A 247 8.70 10.94 18.05
CA GLY A 247 9.89 11.79 18.05
C GLY A 247 11.23 11.03 18.15
N GLY A 248 12.34 11.77 18.14
CA GLY A 248 13.69 11.19 18.30
C GLY A 248 14.43 10.90 16.98
N PRO A 249 15.75 10.64 17.05
CA PRO A 249 16.60 10.53 15.86
C PRO A 249 16.27 9.31 14.98
N GLU A 250 15.86 8.18 15.58
CA GLU A 250 15.40 6.98 14.86
C GLU A 250 14.19 7.28 13.97
N VAL A 251 13.22 7.98 14.56
CA VAL A 251 11.97 8.34 13.91
C VAL A 251 12.19 9.36 12.80
N GLU A 252 13.12 10.29 12.98
CA GLU A 252 13.48 11.23 11.93
C GLU A 252 14.09 10.54 10.71
N ALA A 253 14.97 9.55 10.91
CA ALA A 253 15.54 8.78 9.81
C ALA A 253 14.49 7.93 9.10
N ILE A 254 13.56 7.31 9.83
CA ILE A 254 12.41 6.60 9.25
C ILE A 254 11.52 7.57 8.46
N ALA A 255 11.20 8.73 9.03
CA ALA A 255 10.38 9.75 8.38
C ALA A 255 11.06 10.33 7.12
N GLN A 256 12.40 10.39 7.11
CA GLN A 256 13.18 10.74 5.92
C GLN A 256 13.12 9.61 4.88
N PHE A 257 13.34 8.36 5.29
CA PHE A 257 13.24 7.17 4.44
C PHE A 257 11.90 7.13 3.68
N LEU A 258 10.79 7.35 4.39
CA LEU A 258 9.45 7.39 3.79
C LEU A 258 9.30 8.47 2.72
N ARG A 259 10.04 9.58 2.82
CA ARG A 259 9.97 10.68 1.84
C ARG A 259 10.92 10.51 0.65
N VAL A 260 12.00 9.75 0.81
CA VAL A 260 13.07 9.59 -0.21
C VAL A 260 12.79 8.43 -1.18
N GLY A 261 11.77 7.60 -0.93
CA GLY A 261 11.40 6.46 -1.78
C GLY A 261 10.92 6.77 -3.21
N GLY A 262 11.04 8.01 -3.68
CA GLY A 262 10.63 8.40 -5.02
C GLY A 262 11.77 8.69 -5.99
N PRO A 263 11.51 8.56 -7.31
CA PRO A 263 12.51 8.75 -8.37
C PRO A 263 13.08 10.18 -8.46
N SER A 264 12.75 11.10 -7.56
CA SER A 264 13.30 12.45 -7.53
C SER A 264 13.06 13.12 -6.18
N ALA A 265 13.93 12.86 -5.22
CA ALA A 265 14.31 13.88 -4.24
C ALA A 265 15.51 14.66 -4.83
N SER A 266 15.22 15.53 -5.80
CA SER A 266 16.13 16.55 -6.34
C SER A 266 15.46 17.90 -6.24
#